data_AF-G2T559-F1
#
_entry.id   AF-G2T559-F1
#
_cell.length_a   1.000
_cell.length_b   1.000
_cell.length_c   1.000
_cell.angle_alpha   90.00
_cell.angle_beta   90.00
_cell.angle_gamma   90.00
#
_symmetry.space_group_name_H-M   'P 1'
#
loop_
_entity.id
_entity.type
_entity.pdbx_description
1 polymer ?
#
loop_
_entity_poly.entity_id
_entity_poly.type
_entity_poly.pdbx_seq_one_letter_code
_entity_poly.pdbx_strand_id
1 'polypeptide(L)'
;MGRRRVFFKRGKKKQDTVQELKPVYKLSGQNNKIFIIENGTEREITYSEKVAGIEIKIQGNNNRVYLELPIKAVGSTITIDNSNAEVRIGSTFLLNNVRIICNDGNEQRVWIGAGTTMHNVGILATENADIRIGAGCMFSARVYIYGSDGHAMFDVNTGECINGRKHATVIGERCWISSDSIILKNAVIPDNSIVAAASVVTGNFEGESNVCLGGNPAKIIRRNVDWSYESPSERFARMACEEKKLTLSSEELEWSVGQVGRLSAYLNECRIANSQVEWRSEDRSICKVSAAGEVCGTGKGETSIVAAYAGAQAICKVEVR
;
A
#
# COMPACT_ATOMS: atom_id res chain seq x y z
N MET A 1 -20.72 -61.11 69.27
CA MET A 1 -20.97 -59.79 68.64
C MET A 1 -19.64 -59.09 68.38
N GLY A 2 -19.23 -58.97 67.12
CA GLY A 2 -17.91 -58.46 66.74
C GLY A 2 -17.80 -56.93 66.83
N ARG A 3 -16.74 -56.44 67.47
CA ARG A 3 -16.35 -55.01 67.43
C ARG A 3 -15.43 -54.77 66.22
N ARG A 4 -15.94 -54.10 65.19
CA ARG A 4 -15.12 -53.58 64.07
C ARG A 4 -14.31 -52.37 64.52
N ARG A 5 -12.98 -52.45 64.44
CA ARG A 5 -12.08 -51.27 64.51
C ARG A 5 -12.06 -50.58 63.14
N VAL A 6 -12.43 -49.31 63.10
CA VAL A 6 -12.31 -48.46 61.91
C VAL A 6 -10.89 -47.89 61.86
N PHE A 7 -10.11 -48.25 60.83
CA PHE A 7 -8.84 -47.62 60.52
C PHE A 7 -9.09 -46.39 59.65
N PHE A 8 -8.78 -45.19 60.15
CA PHE A 8 -8.66 -44.00 59.31
C PHE A 8 -7.38 -44.08 58.49
N LYS A 9 -7.49 -44.34 57.17
CA LYS A 9 -6.39 -44.09 56.23
C LYS A 9 -6.24 -42.57 56.05
N ARG A 10 -5.14 -42.00 56.54
CA ARG A 10 -4.69 -40.65 56.15
C ARG A 10 -4.43 -40.66 54.63
N GLY A 11 -5.27 -39.99 53.87
CA GLY A 11 -5.01 -39.73 52.45
C GLY A 11 -3.75 -38.90 52.28
N LYS A 12 -2.82 -39.35 51.45
CA LYS A 12 -1.72 -38.51 50.96
C LYS A 12 -2.34 -37.34 50.20
N LYS A 13 -2.12 -36.11 50.66
CA LYS A 13 -2.40 -34.91 49.87
C LYS A 13 -1.62 -35.04 48.57
N LYS A 14 -2.31 -35.06 47.43
CA LYS A 14 -1.68 -34.81 46.13
C LYS A 14 -1.10 -33.40 46.23
N GLN A 15 0.22 -33.27 46.11
CA GLN A 15 0.84 -32.01 45.77
C GLN A 15 0.28 -31.61 44.41
N ASP A 16 -0.42 -30.48 44.37
CA ASP A 16 -0.76 -29.82 43.12
C ASP A 16 0.58 -29.49 42.43
N THR A 17 0.94 -30.31 41.45
CA THR A 17 2.07 -30.04 40.58
C THR A 17 1.76 -28.74 39.84
N VAL A 18 2.49 -27.68 40.18
CA VAL A 18 2.54 -26.45 39.41
C VAL A 18 2.82 -26.85 37.97
N GLN A 19 1.82 -26.72 37.11
CA GLN A 19 1.95 -26.99 35.70
C GLN A 19 2.91 -25.93 35.17
N GLU A 20 4.15 -26.32 34.84
CA GLU A 20 5.11 -25.42 34.22
C GLU A 20 4.46 -24.83 32.97
N LEU A 21 4.21 -23.52 33.01
CA LEU A 21 3.76 -22.79 31.84
C LEU A 21 4.84 -22.98 30.77
N LYS A 22 4.43 -23.37 29.55
CA LYS A 22 5.31 -23.42 28.39
C LYS A 22 5.26 -22.08 27.67
N PRO A 23 6.38 -21.61 27.08
CA PRO A 23 6.40 -20.33 26.41
C PRO A 23 5.53 -20.44 25.16
N VAL A 24 4.72 -19.42 24.89
CA VAL A 24 3.79 -19.48 23.75
C VAL A 24 4.51 -19.37 22.41
N TYR A 25 5.66 -18.67 22.41
CA TYR A 25 6.57 -18.60 21.27
C TYR A 25 7.84 -19.41 21.53
N LYS A 26 8.45 -19.93 20.46
CA LYS A 26 9.63 -20.79 20.54
C LYS A 26 10.89 -19.95 20.40
N LEU A 27 11.46 -19.52 21.51
CA LEU A 27 12.66 -18.69 21.55
C LEU A 27 13.82 -19.50 22.14
N SER A 28 14.94 -19.61 21.40
CA SER A 28 16.19 -20.20 21.88
C SER A 28 17.36 -19.24 21.68
N GLY A 29 18.36 -19.33 22.56
CA GLY A 29 19.47 -18.38 22.66
C GLY A 29 19.21 -17.27 23.69
N GLN A 30 20.03 -16.23 23.68
CA GLN A 30 20.06 -15.19 24.71
C GLN A 30 19.47 -13.87 24.20
N ASN A 31 18.84 -13.11 25.10
CA ASN A 31 18.38 -11.74 24.86
C ASN A 31 17.42 -11.55 23.65
N ASN A 32 16.69 -12.59 23.24
CA ASN A 32 15.62 -12.43 22.27
C ASN A 32 14.40 -11.81 22.94
N LYS A 33 13.82 -10.77 22.30
CA LYS A 33 12.70 -10.02 22.86
C LYS A 33 11.59 -9.83 21.84
N ILE A 34 10.36 -9.88 22.32
CA ILE A 34 9.17 -9.58 21.52
C ILE A 34 8.43 -8.44 22.24
N PHE A 35 8.11 -7.40 21.49
CA PHE A 35 7.47 -6.21 21.97
C PHE A 35 6.10 -6.02 21.31
N ILE A 36 5.15 -5.54 22.11
CA ILE A 36 3.87 -5.04 21.67
C ILE A 36 3.92 -3.52 21.71
N ILE A 37 3.45 -2.89 20.64
CA ILE A 37 3.25 -1.44 20.57
C ILE A 37 1.74 -1.17 20.55
N GLU A 38 1.24 -0.45 21.55
CA GLU A 38 -0.17 -0.06 21.66
C GLU A 38 -0.24 1.41 22.05
N ASN A 39 -1.01 2.21 21.30
CA ASN A 39 -1.15 3.65 21.54
C ASN A 39 0.21 4.38 21.66
N GLY A 40 1.19 3.99 20.83
CA GLY A 40 2.54 4.56 20.83
C GLY A 40 3.44 4.12 21.99
N THR A 41 2.97 3.24 22.88
CA THR A 41 3.75 2.72 24.01
C THR A 41 4.28 1.32 23.69
N GLU A 42 5.59 1.14 23.85
CA GLU A 42 6.26 -0.14 23.69
C GLU A 42 6.34 -0.90 25.03
N ARG A 43 6.00 -2.19 25.02
CA ARG A 43 6.20 -3.10 26.15
C ARG A 43 6.65 -4.48 25.69
N GLU A 44 7.48 -5.14 26.48
CA GLU A 44 7.82 -6.55 26.25
C GLU A 44 6.61 -7.43 26.56
N ILE A 45 6.40 -8.49 25.79
CA ILE A 45 5.30 -9.44 26.05
C ILE A 45 5.54 -10.23 27.33
N THR A 46 4.46 -10.67 27.96
CA THR A 46 4.56 -11.66 29.04
C THR A 46 4.77 -13.07 28.48
N TYR A 47 5.24 -13.99 29.33
CA TYR A 47 5.54 -15.38 28.94
C TYR A 47 4.36 -16.14 28.31
N SER A 48 3.13 -15.80 28.70
CA SER A 48 1.87 -16.42 28.24
C SER A 48 1.14 -15.61 27.16
N GLU A 49 1.66 -14.45 26.77
CA GLU A 49 0.99 -13.57 25.82
C GLU A 49 1.28 -13.97 24.37
N LYS A 50 0.26 -13.87 23.51
CA LYS A 50 0.34 -14.22 22.08
C LYS A 50 -0.50 -13.26 21.25
N VAL A 51 0.02 -12.85 20.11
CA VAL A 51 -0.79 -12.27 19.03
C VAL A 51 -1.40 -13.41 18.23
N ALA A 52 -2.73 -13.51 18.25
CA ALA A 52 -3.47 -14.58 17.60
C ALA A 52 -3.16 -14.65 16.09
N GLY A 53 -2.99 -15.86 15.57
CA GLY A 53 -2.72 -16.09 14.14
C GLY A 53 -1.28 -15.82 13.68
N ILE A 54 -0.39 -15.41 14.59
CA ILE A 54 1.06 -15.32 14.33
C ILE A 54 1.79 -16.36 15.17
N GLU A 55 2.62 -17.17 14.54
CA GLU A 55 3.60 -18.03 15.20
C GLU A 55 5.00 -17.42 15.07
N ILE A 56 5.76 -17.39 16.15
CA ILE A 56 7.12 -16.84 16.18
C ILE A 56 8.09 -17.91 16.66
N LYS A 57 9.12 -18.16 15.85
CA LYS A 57 10.26 -19.02 16.19
C LYS A 57 11.54 -18.21 16.04
N ILE A 58 12.34 -18.15 17.10
CA ILE A 58 13.65 -17.48 17.11
C ILE A 58 14.70 -18.48 17.60
N GLN A 59 15.77 -18.60 16.84
CA GLN A 59 16.98 -19.33 17.19
C GLN A 59 18.19 -18.42 16.95
N GLY A 60 18.93 -18.12 18.01
CA GLY A 60 20.08 -17.22 18.00
C GLY A 60 19.97 -16.14 19.08
N ASN A 61 20.73 -15.06 18.98
CA ASN A 61 20.86 -14.10 20.09
C ASN A 61 20.45 -12.68 19.71
N ASN A 62 19.99 -11.91 20.70
CA ASN A 62 19.72 -10.48 20.61
C ASN A 62 18.69 -10.08 19.52
N ASN A 63 17.81 -10.98 19.12
CA ASN A 63 16.80 -10.67 18.11
C ASN A 63 15.62 -9.92 18.72
N ARG A 64 14.98 -9.05 17.91
CA ARG A 64 13.85 -8.24 18.36
C ARG A 64 12.69 -8.32 17.38
N VAL A 65 11.50 -8.58 17.89
CA VAL A 65 10.26 -8.52 17.10
C VAL A 65 9.35 -7.48 17.72
N TYR A 66 8.81 -6.58 16.89
CA TYR A 66 7.87 -5.54 17.29
C TYR A 66 6.55 -5.73 16.55
N LEU A 67 5.46 -5.80 17.31
CA LEU A 67 4.11 -5.99 16.78
C LEU A 67 3.23 -4.84 17.28
N GLU A 68 2.83 -3.94 16.37
CA GLU A 68 1.93 -2.85 16.70
C GLU A 68 0.48 -3.30 16.56
N LEU A 69 -0.30 -3.20 17.64
CA LEU A 69 -1.70 -3.61 17.65
C LEU A 69 -2.64 -2.46 17.22
N PRO A 70 -3.82 -2.78 16.63
CA PRO A 70 -4.38 -4.12 16.41
C PRO A 70 -3.75 -4.87 15.22
N ILE A 71 -3.62 -6.19 15.36
CA ILE A 71 -3.25 -7.10 14.25
C ILE A 71 -4.30 -8.22 14.13
N LYS A 72 -4.87 -8.36 12.93
CA LYS A 72 -5.71 -9.51 12.56
C LYS A 72 -4.93 -10.43 11.61
N ALA A 73 -4.40 -11.50 12.16
CA ALA A 73 -3.60 -12.49 11.44
C ALA A 73 -4.25 -13.88 11.42
N VAL A 74 -3.92 -14.67 10.41
CA VAL A 74 -4.28 -16.10 10.30
C VAL A 74 -3.11 -16.84 9.66
N GLY A 75 -2.59 -17.89 10.30
CA GLY A 75 -1.58 -18.76 9.70
C GLY A 75 -0.24 -18.10 9.35
N SER A 76 0.06 -16.93 9.91
CA SER A 76 1.29 -16.18 9.62
C SER A 76 2.42 -16.60 10.54
N THR A 77 3.66 -16.54 10.05
CA THR A 77 4.85 -17.03 10.76
C THR A 77 6.01 -16.07 10.64
N ILE A 78 6.74 -15.87 11.72
CA ILE A 78 8.04 -15.19 11.76
C ILE A 78 9.08 -16.22 12.23
N THR A 79 10.06 -16.51 11.37
CA THR A 79 11.16 -17.42 11.69
C THR A 79 12.47 -16.67 11.59
N ILE A 80 13.22 -16.66 12.68
CA ILE A 80 14.55 -16.04 12.78
C ILE A 80 15.52 -17.14 13.18
N ASP A 81 16.52 -17.42 12.35
CA ASP A 81 17.59 -18.40 12.59
C ASP A 81 18.95 -17.72 12.40
N ASN A 82 19.19 -16.69 13.23
CA ASN A 82 20.38 -15.84 13.22
C ASN A 82 20.44 -14.98 14.51
N SER A 83 21.39 -14.05 14.57
CA SER A 83 21.47 -13.07 15.65
C SER A 83 21.29 -11.64 15.18
N ASN A 84 20.88 -10.77 16.10
CA ASN A 84 20.73 -9.33 15.95
C ASN A 84 19.68 -8.89 14.90
N ALA A 85 18.79 -9.77 14.44
CA ALA A 85 17.74 -9.40 13.50
C ALA A 85 16.61 -8.60 14.17
N GLU A 86 15.99 -7.73 13.39
CA GLU A 86 14.84 -6.93 13.78
C GLU A 86 13.68 -7.12 12.79
N VAL A 87 12.51 -7.52 13.30
CA VAL A 87 11.26 -7.58 12.53
C VAL A 87 10.25 -6.63 13.15
N ARG A 88 9.70 -5.69 12.37
CA ARG A 88 8.61 -4.80 12.80
C ARG A 88 7.39 -4.96 11.90
N ILE A 89 6.23 -5.14 12.51
CA ILE A 89 4.94 -5.21 11.82
C ILE A 89 4.02 -4.16 12.44
N GLY A 90 3.64 -3.18 11.62
CA GLY A 90 2.65 -2.16 11.97
C GLY A 90 1.24 -2.75 12.12
N SER A 91 0.34 -1.98 12.71
CA SER A 91 -1.06 -2.41 12.88
C SER A 91 -1.72 -2.78 11.54
N THR A 92 -2.50 -3.85 11.49
CA THR A 92 -3.13 -4.32 10.26
C THR A 92 -4.37 -5.16 10.52
N PHE A 93 -5.35 -5.07 9.62
CA PHE A 93 -6.57 -5.87 9.68
C PHE A 93 -6.52 -7.13 8.81
N LEU A 94 -5.41 -7.39 8.09
CA LEU A 94 -5.28 -8.61 7.28
C LEU A 94 -3.81 -9.03 7.08
N LEU A 95 -3.38 -10.01 7.88
CA LEU A 95 -2.11 -10.72 7.70
C LEU A 95 -2.36 -12.24 7.58
N ASN A 96 -2.72 -12.70 6.38
CA ASN A 96 -3.15 -14.07 6.15
C ASN A 96 -2.08 -14.88 5.40
N ASN A 97 -1.58 -15.95 6.03
CA ASN A 97 -0.54 -16.85 5.51
C ASN A 97 0.72 -16.11 5.07
N VAL A 98 1.18 -15.14 5.86
CA VAL A 98 2.42 -14.41 5.60
C VAL A 98 3.59 -15.13 6.27
N ARG A 99 4.65 -15.40 5.51
CA ARG A 99 5.86 -16.04 6.00
C ARG A 99 7.04 -15.08 5.94
N ILE A 100 7.55 -14.69 7.09
CA ILE A 100 8.78 -13.91 7.23
C ILE A 100 9.89 -14.84 7.68
N ILE A 101 10.99 -14.88 6.93
CA ILE A 101 12.18 -15.68 7.23
C ILE A 101 13.39 -14.74 7.31
N CYS A 102 14.12 -14.81 8.41
CA CYS A 102 15.42 -14.19 8.60
C CYS A 102 16.45 -15.29 8.91
N ASN A 103 17.41 -15.53 8.02
CA ASN A 103 18.43 -16.58 8.19
C ASN A 103 19.68 -16.27 7.34
N ASP A 104 20.70 -17.14 7.40
CA ASP A 104 21.90 -17.11 6.54
C ASP A 104 22.71 -15.79 6.60
N GLY A 105 22.64 -15.06 7.72
CA GLY A 105 23.34 -13.80 7.95
C GLY A 105 23.13 -13.34 9.39
N ASN A 106 23.51 -12.11 9.72
CA ASN A 106 23.20 -11.48 11.01
C ASN A 106 22.70 -10.06 10.75
N GLU A 107 21.86 -9.51 11.63
CA GLU A 107 21.42 -8.10 11.56
C GLU A 107 20.40 -7.77 10.43
N GLN A 108 19.61 -8.76 10.01
CA GLN A 108 18.53 -8.56 9.05
C GLN A 108 17.46 -7.61 9.61
N ARG A 109 16.87 -6.82 8.71
CA ARG A 109 15.76 -5.94 9.05
C ARG A 109 14.59 -6.17 8.12
N VAL A 110 13.42 -6.41 8.69
CA VAL A 110 12.15 -6.49 7.96
C VAL A 110 11.17 -5.53 8.61
N TRP A 111 10.73 -4.51 7.87
CA TRP A 111 9.76 -3.53 8.34
C TRP A 111 8.53 -3.53 7.45
N ILE A 112 7.36 -3.67 8.05
CA ILE A 112 6.06 -3.61 7.39
C ILE A 112 5.26 -2.48 8.02
N GLY A 113 4.95 -1.43 7.24
CA GLY A 113 4.20 -0.27 7.71
C GLY A 113 2.75 -0.60 8.07
N ALA A 114 2.16 0.25 8.91
CA ALA A 114 0.77 0.12 9.36
C ALA A 114 -0.23 0.19 8.19
N GLY A 115 -1.39 -0.43 8.36
CA GLY A 115 -2.45 -0.51 7.35
C GLY A 115 -2.14 -1.41 6.16
N THR A 116 -0.95 -2.02 6.10
CA THR A 116 -0.58 -2.93 5.00
C THR A 116 -1.27 -4.27 5.13
N THR A 117 -1.91 -4.72 4.05
CA THR A 117 -2.65 -5.99 3.98
C THR A 117 -1.93 -7.00 3.10
N MET A 118 -1.92 -8.26 3.51
CA MET A 118 -1.19 -9.33 2.83
C MET A 118 -1.94 -10.65 2.85
N HIS A 119 -1.96 -11.33 1.70
CA HIS A 119 -2.51 -12.66 1.54
C HIS A 119 -1.48 -13.59 0.87
N ASN A 120 -1.03 -14.63 1.55
CA ASN A 120 -0.08 -15.62 1.03
C ASN A 120 1.21 -14.99 0.46
N VAL A 121 1.94 -14.28 1.32
CA VAL A 121 3.17 -13.54 0.96
C VAL A 121 4.39 -14.17 1.63
N GLY A 122 5.45 -14.38 0.87
CA GLY A 122 6.76 -14.80 1.38
C GLY A 122 7.75 -13.64 1.41
N ILE A 123 8.33 -13.36 2.57
CA ILE A 123 9.38 -12.36 2.77
C ILE A 123 10.64 -13.09 3.25
N LEU A 124 11.65 -13.16 2.39
CA LEU A 124 12.90 -13.89 2.63
C LEU A 124 14.03 -12.89 2.80
N ALA A 125 14.29 -12.50 4.05
CA ALA A 125 15.44 -11.69 4.44
C ALA A 125 16.62 -12.63 4.76
N THR A 126 17.24 -13.17 3.74
CA THR A 126 18.46 -13.98 3.88
C THR A 126 19.71 -13.09 3.87
N GLU A 127 20.85 -13.58 4.35
CA GLU A 127 22.08 -12.77 4.50
C GLU A 127 21.83 -11.51 5.34
N ASN A 128 22.51 -10.40 5.11
CA ASN A 128 22.31 -9.16 5.88
C ASN A 128 21.28 -8.25 5.17
N ALA A 129 20.17 -8.84 4.72
CA ALA A 129 19.12 -8.14 3.98
C ALA A 129 18.36 -7.10 4.82
N ASP A 130 17.92 -6.04 4.15
CA ASP A 130 17.08 -4.98 4.69
C ASP A 130 15.90 -4.81 3.74
N ILE A 131 14.71 -5.19 4.20
CA ILE A 131 13.46 -5.18 3.44
C ILE A 131 12.51 -4.20 4.13
N ARG A 132 12.09 -3.17 3.41
CA ARG A 132 11.24 -2.10 3.92
C ARG A 132 9.98 -2.00 3.07
N ILE A 133 8.83 -2.15 3.71
CA ILE A 133 7.51 -2.05 3.08
C ILE A 133 6.77 -0.90 3.78
N GLY A 134 6.36 0.10 3.02
CA GLY A 134 5.64 1.27 3.50
C GLY A 134 4.26 0.94 4.06
N ALA A 135 3.60 1.98 4.56
CA ALA A 135 2.25 1.90 5.11
C ALA A 135 1.18 1.79 4.01
N GLY A 136 0.04 1.19 4.34
CA GLY A 136 -1.15 1.18 3.49
C GLY A 136 -1.01 0.40 2.18
N CYS A 137 -0.07 -0.53 2.09
CA CYS A 137 0.11 -1.37 0.91
C CYS A 137 -0.91 -2.51 0.84
N MET A 138 -1.16 -3.03 -0.36
CA MET A 138 -1.98 -4.21 -0.58
C MET A 138 -1.21 -5.26 -1.37
N PHE A 139 -1.04 -6.45 -0.80
CA PHE A 139 -0.39 -7.58 -1.45
C PHE A 139 -1.40 -8.68 -1.76
N SER A 140 -1.54 -8.99 -3.04
CA SER A 140 -2.31 -10.12 -3.53
C SER A 140 -1.57 -11.45 -3.29
N ALA A 141 -2.17 -12.57 -3.73
CA ALA A 141 -1.67 -13.91 -3.44
C ALA A 141 -0.34 -14.26 -4.13
N ARG A 142 0.50 -15.04 -3.44
CA ARG A 142 1.76 -15.62 -3.96
C ARG A 142 2.79 -14.57 -4.39
N VAL A 143 2.87 -13.48 -3.64
CA VAL A 143 3.96 -12.51 -3.80
C VAL A 143 5.18 -12.96 -3.00
N TYR A 144 6.35 -12.89 -3.61
CA TYR A 144 7.62 -13.21 -2.96
C TYR A 144 8.58 -12.01 -3.00
N ILE A 145 9.19 -11.72 -1.86
CA ILE A 145 10.17 -10.65 -1.69
C ILE A 145 11.48 -11.28 -1.25
N TYR A 146 12.54 -11.09 -2.03
CA TYR A 146 13.86 -11.66 -1.79
C TYR A 146 14.85 -10.55 -1.40
N GLY A 147 15.53 -10.76 -0.27
CA GLY A 147 16.58 -9.87 0.25
C GLY A 147 17.99 -10.17 -0.28
N SER A 148 18.22 -11.40 -0.76
CA SER A 148 19.47 -11.82 -1.41
C SER A 148 19.20 -12.81 -2.56
N ASP A 149 20.23 -13.09 -3.35
CA ASP A 149 20.28 -14.18 -4.33
C ASP A 149 20.66 -15.53 -3.67
N GLY A 150 21.17 -15.52 -2.44
CA GLY A 150 21.53 -16.70 -1.64
C GLY A 150 22.84 -17.40 -2.03
N HIS A 151 23.35 -17.17 -3.24
CA HIS A 151 24.62 -17.71 -3.72
C HIS A 151 25.45 -16.65 -4.43
N ALA A 152 26.77 -16.75 -4.30
CA ALA A 152 27.70 -15.79 -4.89
C ALA A 152 27.78 -15.94 -6.41
N MET A 153 27.69 -14.81 -7.11
CA MET A 153 28.09 -14.63 -8.49
C MET A 153 29.36 -13.79 -8.52
N PHE A 154 30.38 -14.25 -9.22
CA PHE A 154 31.69 -13.60 -9.26
C PHE A 154 32.14 -13.30 -10.69
N ASP A 155 32.94 -12.24 -10.85
CA ASP A 155 33.60 -11.95 -12.13
C ASP A 155 34.70 -12.98 -12.38
N VAL A 156 34.73 -13.55 -13.59
CA VAL A 156 35.65 -14.65 -13.93
C VAL A 156 37.11 -14.21 -14.03
N ASN A 157 37.37 -12.92 -14.25
CA ASN A 157 38.73 -12.40 -14.42
C ASN A 157 39.30 -11.87 -13.10
N THR A 158 38.49 -11.21 -12.27
CA THR A 158 38.94 -10.64 -10.99
C THR A 158 38.69 -11.56 -9.80
N GLY A 159 37.74 -12.50 -9.90
CA GLY A 159 37.27 -13.33 -8.80
C GLY A 159 36.39 -12.59 -7.78
N GLU A 160 36.06 -11.32 -8.03
CA GLU A 160 35.27 -10.50 -7.12
C GLU A 160 33.79 -10.89 -7.14
N CYS A 161 33.14 -10.93 -5.97
CA CYS A 161 31.71 -11.14 -5.87
C CYS A 161 30.95 -9.89 -6.36
N ILE A 162 30.08 -10.05 -7.36
CA ILE A 162 29.40 -8.94 -8.06
C ILE A 162 27.91 -8.83 -7.72
N ASN A 163 27.34 -9.79 -6.98
CA ASN A 163 25.94 -9.78 -6.58
C ASN A 163 25.72 -9.49 -5.10
N GLY A 164 26.66 -8.81 -4.45
CA GLY A 164 26.45 -8.26 -3.12
C GLY A 164 25.22 -7.33 -3.03
N ARG A 165 24.73 -7.15 -1.81
CA ARG A 165 23.71 -6.14 -1.49
C ARG A 165 24.27 -4.73 -1.75
N LYS A 166 23.48 -3.88 -2.41
CA LYS A 166 23.83 -2.47 -2.67
C LYS A 166 23.07 -1.51 -1.77
N HIS A 167 21.78 -1.77 -1.58
CA HIS A 167 20.90 -1.00 -0.70
C HIS A 167 19.77 -1.89 -0.16
N ALA A 168 18.80 -1.29 0.54
CA ALA A 168 17.60 -2.01 0.97
C ALA A 168 16.69 -2.33 -0.23
N THR A 169 15.94 -3.42 -0.14
CA THR A 169 14.77 -3.65 -1.00
C THR A 169 13.62 -2.85 -0.41
N VAL A 170 13.08 -1.90 -1.18
CA VAL A 170 12.09 -0.94 -0.71
C VAL A 170 10.82 -1.03 -1.53
N ILE A 171 9.70 -1.14 -0.84
CA ILE A 171 8.36 -0.94 -1.38
C ILE A 171 7.81 0.28 -0.66
N GLY A 172 7.52 1.34 -1.40
CA GLY A 172 7.00 2.60 -0.87
C GLY A 172 5.63 2.45 -0.21
N GLU A 173 5.07 3.57 0.23
CA GLU A 173 3.73 3.62 0.81
C GLU A 173 2.65 3.46 -0.24
N ARG A 174 1.47 2.98 0.17
CA ARG A 174 0.30 2.80 -0.69
C ARG A 174 0.60 2.07 -2.00
N CYS A 175 1.46 1.05 -1.97
CA CYS A 175 1.69 0.22 -3.15
C CYS A 175 0.67 -0.91 -3.28
N TRP A 176 0.27 -1.25 -4.50
CA TRP A 176 -0.52 -2.46 -4.79
C TRP A 176 0.33 -3.47 -5.55
N ILE A 177 0.64 -4.60 -4.90
CA ILE A 177 1.45 -5.68 -5.48
C ILE A 177 0.54 -6.85 -5.88
N SER A 178 0.34 -7.01 -7.18
CA SER A 178 -0.56 -8.03 -7.73
C SER A 178 0.01 -9.45 -7.65
N SER A 179 -0.87 -10.43 -7.81
CA SER A 179 -0.57 -11.85 -7.58
C SER A 179 0.62 -12.34 -8.39
N ASP A 180 1.34 -13.32 -7.86
CA ASP A 180 2.49 -13.97 -8.50
C ASP A 180 3.69 -13.05 -8.80
N SER A 181 3.68 -11.82 -8.29
CA SER A 181 4.81 -10.91 -8.46
C SER A 181 6.01 -11.32 -7.61
N ILE A 182 7.20 -11.11 -8.14
CA ILE A 182 8.48 -11.35 -7.47
C ILE A 182 9.23 -10.03 -7.36
N ILE A 183 9.62 -9.66 -6.14
CA ILE A 183 10.41 -8.47 -5.85
C ILE A 183 11.81 -8.93 -5.43
N LEU A 184 12.83 -8.61 -6.22
CA LEU A 184 14.21 -9.04 -5.97
C LEU A 184 15.00 -8.06 -5.10
N LYS A 185 16.17 -8.51 -4.64
CA LYS A 185 17.09 -7.70 -3.86
C LYS A 185 17.44 -6.40 -4.58
N ASN A 186 17.60 -5.31 -3.82
CA ASN A 186 17.87 -3.97 -4.35
C ASN A 186 16.75 -3.39 -5.24
N ALA A 187 15.55 -3.98 -5.29
CA ALA A 187 14.44 -3.32 -5.96
C ALA A 187 13.93 -2.13 -5.14
N VAL A 188 13.52 -1.05 -5.82
CA VAL A 188 12.86 0.10 -5.19
C VAL A 188 11.58 0.38 -5.97
N ILE A 189 10.44 0.14 -5.33
CA ILE A 189 9.11 0.47 -5.85
C ILE A 189 8.68 1.78 -5.18
N PRO A 190 8.40 2.85 -5.94
CA PRO A 190 8.05 4.15 -5.39
C PRO A 190 6.63 4.19 -4.83
N ASP A 191 6.34 5.23 -4.06
CA ASP A 191 5.04 5.42 -3.43
C ASP A 191 3.88 5.42 -4.44
N ASN A 192 2.72 5.01 -3.93
CA ASN A 192 1.45 4.95 -4.65
C ASN A 192 1.52 4.21 -6.00
N SER A 193 2.35 3.18 -6.09
CA SER A 193 2.61 2.47 -7.34
C SER A 193 2.02 1.06 -7.35
N ILE A 194 1.80 0.54 -8.56
CA ILE A 194 1.15 -0.74 -8.80
C ILE A 194 2.18 -1.66 -9.45
N VAL A 195 2.29 -2.91 -8.99
CA VAL A 195 3.03 -3.96 -9.68
C VAL A 195 2.00 -4.92 -10.28
N ALA A 196 1.97 -5.01 -11.60
CA ALA A 196 1.07 -5.88 -12.34
C ALA A 196 1.39 -7.37 -12.07
N ALA A 197 0.37 -8.23 -12.23
CA ALA A 197 0.49 -9.65 -11.89
C ALA A 197 1.65 -10.33 -12.64
N ALA A 198 2.29 -11.30 -11.98
CA ALA A 198 3.41 -12.08 -12.50
C ALA A 198 4.63 -11.24 -12.96
N SER A 199 4.79 -10.02 -12.43
CA SER A 199 5.95 -9.19 -12.74
C SER A 199 7.16 -9.56 -11.89
N VAL A 200 8.36 -9.40 -12.45
CA VAL A 200 9.63 -9.57 -11.73
C VAL A 200 10.32 -8.22 -11.65
N VAL A 201 10.31 -7.63 -10.47
CA VAL A 201 10.87 -6.30 -10.21
C VAL A 201 12.33 -6.46 -9.78
N THR A 202 13.23 -6.04 -10.65
CA THR A 202 14.69 -6.10 -10.45
C THR A 202 15.37 -4.73 -10.44
N GLY A 203 14.62 -3.68 -10.78
CA GLY A 203 15.11 -2.31 -10.96
C GLY A 203 14.87 -1.40 -9.75
N ASN A 204 15.63 -0.32 -9.70
CA ASN A 204 15.39 0.81 -8.83
C ASN A 204 14.59 1.88 -9.62
N PHE A 205 13.38 2.21 -9.15
CA PHE A 205 12.49 3.21 -9.74
C PHE A 205 12.34 4.45 -8.84
N GLU A 206 13.38 4.78 -8.07
CA GLU A 206 13.45 5.98 -7.25
C GLU A 206 13.26 7.26 -8.08
N GLY A 207 12.60 8.26 -7.50
CA GLY A 207 12.25 9.52 -8.15
C GLY A 207 10.95 9.50 -8.96
N GLU A 208 10.32 8.33 -9.15
CA GLU A 208 8.98 8.21 -9.72
C GLU A 208 7.93 8.14 -8.59
N SER A 209 6.65 8.21 -8.96
CA SER A 209 5.48 7.92 -8.10
C SER A 209 4.27 7.72 -9.01
N ASN A 210 3.18 7.11 -8.49
CA ASN A 210 1.94 6.95 -9.27
C ASN A 210 2.14 6.20 -10.60
N VAL A 211 2.96 5.13 -10.58
CA VAL A 211 3.28 4.33 -11.77
C VAL A 211 2.73 2.91 -11.68
N CYS A 212 2.48 2.30 -12.83
CA CYS A 212 2.26 0.87 -12.95
C CYS A 212 3.51 0.22 -13.55
N LEU A 213 4.11 -0.70 -12.80
CA LEU A 213 5.22 -1.54 -13.20
C LEU A 213 4.69 -2.87 -13.72
N GLY A 214 5.23 -3.35 -14.84
CA GLY A 214 4.82 -4.62 -15.42
C GLY A 214 5.92 -5.32 -16.21
N GLY A 215 5.90 -6.65 -16.19
CA GLY A 215 6.76 -7.50 -17.01
C GLY A 215 7.89 -8.21 -16.25
N ASN A 216 8.71 -8.95 -16.98
CA ASN A 216 9.90 -9.63 -16.48
C ASN A 216 11.06 -9.43 -17.48
N PRO A 217 12.02 -8.53 -17.22
CA PRO A 217 12.07 -7.62 -16.06
C PRO A 217 10.97 -6.55 -16.14
N ALA A 218 10.49 -6.11 -14.97
CA ALA A 218 9.46 -5.09 -14.89
C ALA A 218 9.96 -3.74 -15.41
N LYS A 219 9.07 -3.01 -16.10
CA LYS A 219 9.28 -1.63 -16.56
C LYS A 219 8.05 -0.80 -16.22
N ILE A 220 8.18 0.53 -16.23
CA ILE A 220 7.02 1.43 -16.15
C ILE A 220 6.20 1.25 -17.44
N ILE A 221 5.00 0.69 -17.30
CA ILE A 221 4.04 0.50 -18.41
C ILE A 221 2.97 1.60 -18.43
N ARG A 222 2.80 2.33 -17.33
CA ARG A 222 1.90 3.48 -17.23
C ARG A 222 2.36 4.44 -16.13
N ARG A 223 2.26 5.75 -16.39
CA ARG A 223 2.38 6.82 -15.39
C ARG A 223 1.03 7.49 -15.13
N ASN A 224 0.94 8.26 -14.05
CA ASN A 224 -0.26 9.00 -13.64
C ASN A 224 -1.43 8.05 -13.37
N VAL A 225 -1.17 6.99 -12.61
CA VAL A 225 -2.18 6.04 -12.15
C VAL A 225 -2.33 6.12 -10.64
N ASP A 226 -3.49 5.68 -10.18
CA ASP A 226 -3.82 5.53 -8.77
C ASP A 226 -4.69 4.27 -8.62
N TRP A 227 -4.84 3.76 -7.40
CA TRP A 227 -5.64 2.59 -7.10
C TRP A 227 -6.38 2.76 -5.77
N SER A 228 -7.45 1.98 -5.60
CA SER A 228 -8.28 1.98 -4.41
C SER A 228 -8.74 0.57 -4.08
N TYR A 229 -9.23 0.35 -2.86
CA TYR A 229 -9.88 -0.90 -2.47
C TYR A 229 -11.25 -1.11 -3.15
N GLU A 230 -11.87 -0.04 -3.66
CA GLU A 230 -13.08 -0.11 -4.47
C GLU A 230 -12.87 -1.02 -5.69
N SER A 231 -13.80 -1.93 -5.93
CA SER A 231 -13.87 -2.65 -7.19
C SER A 231 -14.15 -1.67 -8.35
N PRO A 232 -13.81 -2.03 -9.60
CA PRO A 232 -14.13 -1.19 -10.76
C PRO A 232 -15.63 -0.83 -10.83
N SER A 233 -16.52 -1.78 -10.52
CA SER A 233 -17.96 -1.55 -10.53
C SER A 233 -18.41 -0.52 -9.51
N GLU A 234 -17.90 -0.57 -8.27
CA GLU A 234 -18.18 0.43 -7.24
C GLU A 234 -17.66 1.80 -7.65
N ARG A 235 -16.43 1.85 -8.19
CA ARG A 235 -15.82 3.09 -8.67
C ARG A 235 -16.64 3.72 -9.79
N PHE A 236 -17.08 2.92 -10.78
CA PHE A 236 -17.95 3.41 -11.86
C PHE A 236 -19.30 3.89 -11.34
N ALA A 237 -19.92 3.15 -10.40
CA ALA A 237 -21.18 3.56 -9.79
C ALA A 237 -21.04 4.90 -9.05
N ARG A 238 -19.96 5.08 -8.29
CA ARG A 238 -19.66 6.34 -7.61
C ARG A 238 -19.46 7.49 -8.58
N MET A 239 -18.65 7.28 -9.63
CA MET A 239 -18.44 8.30 -10.67
C MET A 239 -19.73 8.66 -11.42
N ALA A 240 -20.65 7.70 -11.58
CA ALA A 240 -21.94 7.95 -12.20
C ALA A 240 -22.91 8.73 -11.30
N CYS A 241 -22.78 8.59 -9.98
CA CYS A 241 -23.60 9.30 -8.98
C CYS A 241 -23.02 10.66 -8.56
N GLU A 242 -21.75 10.92 -8.87
CA GLU A 242 -21.11 12.19 -8.57
C GLU A 242 -21.80 13.33 -9.35
N GLU A 243 -22.16 14.41 -8.64
CA GLU A 243 -22.85 15.53 -9.27
C GLU A 243 -21.98 16.06 -10.42
N LYS A 244 -22.59 16.14 -11.60
CA LYS A 244 -21.93 16.67 -12.78
C LYS A 244 -21.95 18.19 -12.69
N LYS A 245 -20.86 18.77 -12.19
CA LYS A 245 -20.65 20.21 -12.14
C LYS A 245 -19.89 20.66 -13.39
N LEU A 246 -20.59 21.33 -14.30
CA LEU A 246 -19.98 21.97 -15.46
C LEU A 246 -19.54 23.39 -15.07
N THR A 247 -18.32 23.78 -15.40
CA THR A 247 -17.81 25.15 -15.26
C THR A 247 -17.16 25.63 -16.55
N LEU A 248 -16.97 26.93 -16.69
CA LEU A 248 -16.32 27.58 -17.83
C LEU A 248 -15.01 28.23 -17.38
N SER A 249 -14.09 28.46 -18.32
CA SER A 249 -12.83 29.18 -18.06
C SER A 249 -13.03 30.63 -17.60
N SER A 250 -14.23 31.18 -17.78
CA SER A 250 -14.70 32.43 -17.17
C SER A 250 -16.20 32.35 -16.95
N GLU A 251 -16.69 32.93 -15.86
CA GLU A 251 -18.13 33.07 -15.57
C GLU A 251 -18.69 34.40 -16.08
N GLU A 252 -17.83 35.40 -16.30
CA GLU A 252 -18.20 36.72 -16.81
C GLU A 252 -17.15 37.21 -17.82
N LEU A 253 -17.57 37.95 -18.85
CA LEU A 253 -16.72 38.58 -19.86
C LEU A 253 -17.20 40.00 -20.10
N GLU A 254 -16.29 40.98 -20.02
CA GLU A 254 -16.53 42.37 -20.41
C GLU A 254 -15.71 42.72 -21.65
N TRP A 255 -16.37 42.92 -22.79
CA TRP A 255 -15.72 43.06 -24.10
C TRP A 255 -16.16 44.29 -24.87
N SER A 256 -15.35 44.69 -25.85
CA SER A 256 -15.73 45.66 -26.88
C SER A 256 -16.41 44.97 -28.07
N VAL A 257 -17.28 45.68 -28.80
CA VAL A 257 -17.81 45.18 -30.09
C VAL A 257 -16.67 44.78 -31.03
N GLY A 258 -16.73 43.56 -31.58
CA GLY A 258 -15.74 42.95 -32.47
C GLY A 258 -14.67 42.13 -31.77
N GLN A 259 -14.60 42.15 -30.43
CA GLN A 259 -13.63 41.35 -29.67
C GLN A 259 -13.97 39.86 -29.74
N VAL A 260 -12.93 39.04 -29.92
CA VAL A 260 -13.02 37.58 -30.02
C VAL A 260 -12.18 36.95 -28.91
N GLY A 261 -12.70 35.89 -28.30
CA GLY A 261 -12.01 35.09 -27.30
C GLY A 261 -12.49 33.64 -27.35
N ARG A 262 -12.05 32.83 -26.38
CA ARG A 262 -12.43 31.42 -26.33
C ARG A 262 -12.76 30.99 -24.92
N LEU A 263 -13.91 30.35 -24.75
CA LEU A 263 -14.26 29.65 -23.52
C LEU A 263 -13.83 28.18 -23.62
N SER A 264 -13.29 27.64 -22.53
CA SER A 264 -13.11 26.19 -22.34
C SER A 264 -14.09 25.72 -21.27
N ALA A 265 -14.64 24.52 -21.43
CA ALA A 265 -15.52 23.92 -20.43
C ALA A 265 -14.81 22.83 -19.63
N TYR A 266 -15.22 22.65 -18.38
CA TYR A 266 -14.67 21.68 -17.44
C TYR A 266 -15.82 20.94 -16.74
N LEU A 267 -15.81 19.61 -16.77
CA LEU A 267 -16.74 18.78 -16.00
C LEU A 267 -16.00 18.25 -14.79
N ASN A 268 -16.44 18.60 -13.59
CA ASN A 268 -15.78 18.22 -12.33
C ASN A 268 -14.26 18.50 -12.40
N GLU A 269 -13.91 19.73 -12.81
CA GLU A 269 -12.53 20.24 -12.96
C GLU A 269 -11.70 19.60 -14.10
N CYS A 270 -12.23 18.57 -14.78
CA CYS A 270 -11.58 17.97 -15.95
C CYS A 270 -11.97 18.72 -17.23
N ARG A 271 -10.97 19.20 -17.98
CA ARG A 271 -11.20 19.92 -19.25
C ARG A 271 -11.88 19.02 -20.28
N ILE A 272 -12.93 19.53 -20.90
CA ILE A 272 -13.69 18.85 -21.96
C ILE A 272 -13.22 19.40 -23.30
N ALA A 273 -13.13 18.55 -24.32
CA ALA A 273 -12.91 19.04 -25.67
C ALA A 273 -14.13 19.87 -26.11
N ASN A 274 -13.92 21.13 -26.51
CA ASN A 274 -15.02 22.04 -26.87
C ASN A 274 -15.95 21.48 -27.96
N SER A 275 -15.45 20.61 -28.84
CA SER A 275 -16.24 19.92 -29.87
C SER A 275 -17.30 18.96 -29.32
N GLN A 276 -17.19 18.57 -28.06
CA GLN A 276 -18.17 17.72 -27.37
C GLN A 276 -19.21 18.53 -26.60
N VAL A 277 -19.02 19.85 -26.47
CA VAL A 277 -19.86 20.74 -25.67
C VAL A 277 -20.88 21.40 -26.57
N GLU A 278 -22.13 21.44 -26.12
CA GLU A 278 -23.19 22.17 -26.79
C GLU A 278 -23.12 23.64 -26.37
N TRP A 279 -22.72 24.51 -27.30
CA TRP A 279 -22.62 25.95 -27.07
C TRP A 279 -23.83 26.69 -27.63
N ARG A 280 -24.39 27.61 -26.85
CA ARG A 280 -25.50 28.47 -27.26
C ARG A 280 -25.29 29.90 -26.75
N SER A 281 -25.53 30.88 -27.61
CA SER A 281 -25.75 32.26 -27.18
C SER A 281 -27.24 32.50 -27.00
N GLU A 282 -27.63 33.16 -25.91
CA GLU A 282 -29.00 33.57 -25.66
C GLU A 282 -29.44 34.73 -26.56
N ASP A 283 -28.54 35.66 -26.88
CA ASP A 283 -28.76 36.72 -27.87
C ASP A 283 -27.58 36.84 -28.84
N ARG A 284 -27.79 36.28 -30.04
CA ARG A 284 -26.80 36.28 -31.14
C ARG A 284 -26.56 37.65 -31.77
N SER A 285 -27.38 38.66 -31.47
CA SER A 285 -27.16 40.04 -31.91
C SER A 285 -26.11 40.73 -31.05
N ILE A 286 -25.99 40.34 -29.77
CA ILE A 286 -25.02 40.88 -28.81
C ILE A 286 -23.73 40.06 -28.81
N CYS A 287 -23.82 38.74 -28.75
CA CYS A 287 -22.65 37.87 -28.70
C CYS A 287 -22.89 36.54 -29.43
N LYS A 288 -21.91 36.02 -30.15
CA LYS A 288 -21.98 34.71 -30.83
C LYS A 288 -20.97 33.74 -30.25
N VAL A 289 -21.29 32.46 -30.27
CA VAL A 289 -20.38 31.37 -29.92
C VAL A 289 -20.38 30.30 -31.00
N SER A 290 -19.20 29.75 -31.32
CA SER A 290 -19.04 28.64 -32.25
C SER A 290 -18.98 27.28 -31.53
N ALA A 291 -19.11 26.18 -32.27
CA ALA A 291 -18.92 24.82 -31.73
C ALA A 291 -17.50 24.56 -31.18
N ALA A 292 -16.53 25.42 -31.53
CA ALA A 292 -15.17 25.34 -31.02
C ALA A 292 -14.98 26.14 -29.72
N GLY A 293 -16.06 26.71 -29.16
CA GLY A 293 -16.08 27.59 -27.99
C GLY A 293 -15.47 28.97 -28.23
N GLU A 294 -15.32 29.39 -29.50
CA GLU A 294 -14.90 30.75 -29.83
C GLU A 294 -16.09 31.69 -29.69
N VAL A 295 -15.91 32.77 -28.94
CA VAL A 295 -16.95 33.73 -28.57
C VAL A 295 -16.58 35.08 -29.19
N CYS A 296 -17.55 35.79 -29.76
CA CYS A 296 -17.36 37.07 -30.45
C CYS A 296 -18.46 38.06 -30.04
N GLY A 297 -18.07 39.24 -29.52
CA GLY A 297 -19.00 40.34 -29.23
C GLY A 297 -19.45 41.02 -30.53
N THR A 298 -20.74 40.98 -30.86
CA THR A 298 -21.27 41.47 -32.14
C THR A 298 -22.07 42.76 -32.04
N GLY A 299 -22.64 43.07 -30.88
CA GLY A 299 -23.47 44.26 -30.66
C GLY A 299 -23.45 44.66 -29.19
N LYS A 300 -23.73 45.92 -28.90
CA LYS A 300 -23.72 46.42 -27.51
C LYS A 300 -24.88 45.84 -26.70
N GLY A 301 -24.62 45.50 -25.45
CA GLY A 301 -25.62 45.00 -24.51
C GLY A 301 -25.11 43.86 -23.64
N GLU A 302 -26.02 43.26 -22.87
CA GLU A 302 -25.74 42.12 -21.99
C GLU A 302 -26.42 40.86 -22.53
N THR A 303 -25.72 39.74 -22.52
CA THR A 303 -26.26 38.42 -22.88
C THR A 303 -25.50 37.32 -22.13
N SER A 304 -25.83 36.06 -22.40
CA SER A 304 -25.10 34.92 -21.85
C SER A 304 -24.73 33.89 -22.91
N ILE A 305 -23.59 33.26 -22.71
CA ILE A 305 -23.19 32.04 -23.40
C ILE A 305 -23.44 30.86 -22.46
N VAL A 306 -24.26 29.92 -22.91
CA VAL A 306 -24.58 28.68 -22.21
C VAL A 306 -23.80 27.53 -22.83
N ALA A 307 -23.13 26.77 -21.98
CA ALA A 307 -22.53 25.49 -22.33
C ALA A 307 -23.33 24.36 -21.69
N ALA A 308 -23.61 23.30 -22.43
CA ALA A 308 -24.21 22.08 -21.91
C ALA A 308 -23.36 20.86 -22.27
N TYR A 309 -23.22 19.93 -21.32
CA TYR A 309 -22.50 18.68 -21.52
C TYR A 309 -22.98 17.61 -20.53
N ALA A 310 -23.26 16.41 -21.03
CA ALA A 310 -23.60 15.23 -20.22
C ALA A 310 -24.74 15.44 -19.20
N GLY A 311 -25.68 16.35 -19.49
CA GLY A 311 -26.82 16.70 -18.62
C GLY A 311 -26.57 17.86 -17.65
N ALA A 312 -25.35 18.41 -17.60
CA ALA A 312 -25.00 19.59 -16.81
C ALA A 312 -24.91 20.85 -17.67
N GLN A 313 -25.07 22.02 -17.05
CA GLN A 313 -25.01 23.32 -17.72
C GLN A 313 -24.12 24.30 -16.95
N ALA A 314 -23.47 25.20 -17.70
CA ALA A 314 -22.69 26.31 -17.20
C ALA A 314 -23.01 27.56 -18.01
N ILE A 315 -22.96 28.73 -17.37
CA ILE A 315 -23.33 30.00 -17.97
C ILE A 315 -22.16 30.97 -17.80
N CYS A 316 -21.77 31.63 -18.89
CA CYS A 316 -20.90 32.79 -18.86
C CYS A 316 -21.72 34.02 -19.23
N LYS A 317 -21.81 35.00 -18.35
CA LYS A 317 -22.40 36.30 -18.68
C LYS A 317 -21.44 37.08 -19.56
N VAL A 318 -21.96 37.83 -20.51
CA VAL A 318 -21.17 38.63 -21.44
C VAL A 318 -21.77 40.02 -21.54
N GLU A 319 -21.00 41.03 -21.17
CA GLU A 319 -21.31 42.44 -21.41
C GLU A 319 -20.44 42.94 -22.57
N VAL A 320 -21.08 43.52 -23.59
CA VAL A 320 -20.39 44.09 -24.76
C VAL A 320 -20.64 45.60 -24.79
N ARG A 321 -19.57 46.40 -24.74
CA ARG A 321 -19.58 47.87 -24.70
C ARG A 321 -19.14 48.51 -26.01
#